data_AF-A0A2U0S2S6-F1
#
_entry.id   AF-A0A2U0S2S6-F1
#
_cell.length_a   1.000
_cell.length_b   1.000
_cell.length_c   1.000
_cell.angle_alpha   90.00
_cell.angle_beta   90.00
_cell.angle_gamma   90.00
#
_symmetry.space_group_name_H-M   'P 1'
#
loop_
_entity.id
_entity.type
_entity.pdbx_description
1 polymer ?
#
loop_
_entity_poly.entity_id
_entity_poly.type
_entity_poly.pdbx_seq_one_letter_code
_entity_poly.pdbx_strand_id
1 'polypeptide(L)'
;MEITEVIKEIKNRKKTGNLIKKRFTCIHCGKTWIEFVGVIVGRKDGCEDMCLRIGMESENCFACRWRSLKCENCNTDDVYEITFPKDIPEETALSFKSIKKVANHSAHTN
;
A
#
# COMPACT_ATOMS: atom_id res chain seq x y z
N MET A 1 10.90 -20.26 3.39
CA MET A 1 10.35 -20.24 2.03
C MET A 1 10.63 -18.88 1.46
N GLU A 2 11.36 -18.81 0.36
CA GLU A 2 11.71 -17.58 -0.31
C GLU A 2 10.49 -16.99 -1.04
N ILE A 3 10.43 -15.68 -1.23
CA ILE A 3 9.31 -15.04 -1.95
C ILE A 3 9.12 -15.62 -3.36
N THR A 4 10.21 -16.04 -3.99
CA THR A 4 10.20 -16.67 -5.31
C THR A 4 9.51 -18.04 -5.31
N GLU A 5 9.61 -18.79 -4.21
CA GLU A 5 8.95 -20.09 -4.02
C GLU A 5 7.45 -19.91 -3.81
N VAL A 6 7.06 -18.95 -2.96
CA VAL A 6 5.66 -18.54 -2.73
C VAL A 6 4.98 -18.19 -4.06
N ILE A 7 5.65 -17.37 -4.89
CA ILE A 7 5.12 -16.94 -6.19
C ILE A 7 4.97 -18.13 -7.14
N LYS A 8 5.96 -19.04 -7.20
CA LYS A 8 5.89 -20.25 -8.03
C LYS A 8 4.71 -21.14 -7.63
N GLU A 9 4.51 -21.33 -6.35
CA GLU A 9 3.42 -22.17 -5.84
C GLU A 9 2.04 -21.59 -6.16
N ILE A 10 1.83 -20.29 -5.89
CA ILE A 10 0.58 -19.59 -6.24
C ILE A 10 0.37 -19.58 -7.75
N LYS A 11 1.44 -19.49 -8.55
CA LYS A 11 1.33 -19.48 -10.01
C LYS A 11 0.68 -20.76 -10.55
N ASN A 12 0.87 -21.89 -9.88
CA ASN A 12 0.36 -23.21 -10.26
C ASN A 12 -1.06 -23.51 -9.72
N ARG A 13 -1.71 -22.55 -9.07
CA ARG A 13 -3.04 -22.67 -8.48
C ARG A 13 -4.08 -21.82 -9.23
N LYS A 14 -5.37 -22.12 -9.07
CA LYS A 14 -6.45 -21.24 -9.55
C LYS A 14 -6.46 -19.98 -8.69
N LYS A 15 -6.24 -18.81 -9.31
CA LYS A 15 -6.00 -17.55 -8.61
C LYS A 15 -7.23 -16.63 -8.63
N THR A 16 -7.47 -15.96 -7.52
CA THR A 16 -8.43 -14.84 -7.39
C THR A 16 -7.79 -13.69 -6.60
N GLY A 17 -8.33 -12.48 -6.75
CA GLY A 17 -7.80 -11.27 -6.11
C GLY A 17 -6.71 -10.58 -6.95
N ASN A 18 -6.20 -9.46 -6.45
CA ASN A 18 -5.22 -8.63 -7.14
C ASN A 18 -4.28 -7.91 -6.16
N LEU A 19 -3.15 -7.48 -6.69
CA LEU A 19 -2.27 -6.51 -6.03
C LEU A 19 -2.33 -5.20 -6.80
N ILE A 20 -2.55 -4.11 -6.08
CA ILE A 20 -2.56 -2.75 -6.62
C ILE A 20 -1.23 -2.10 -6.31
N LYS A 21 -0.62 -1.48 -7.30
CA LYS A 21 0.59 -0.68 -7.12
C LYS A 21 0.20 0.68 -6.54
N LYS A 22 0.69 1.01 -5.36
CA LYS A 22 0.53 2.32 -4.70
C LYS A 22 1.87 3.02 -4.60
N ARG A 23 1.87 4.35 -4.68
CA ARG A 23 3.07 5.16 -4.49
C ARG A 23 2.90 6.02 -3.26
N PHE A 24 3.95 6.09 -2.45
CA PHE A 24 3.98 6.85 -1.22
C PHE A 24 5.10 7.88 -1.24
N THR A 25 4.91 8.95 -0.48
CA THR A 25 5.92 9.97 -0.23
C THR A 25 5.92 10.39 1.24
N CYS A 26 7.11 10.61 1.80
CA CYS A 26 7.28 11.20 3.11
C CYS A 26 7.50 12.71 2.97
N ILE A 27 6.71 13.52 3.67
CA ILE A 27 6.84 14.99 3.61
C ILE A 27 8.10 15.51 4.31
N HIS A 28 8.61 14.78 5.30
CA HIS A 28 9.76 15.24 6.10
C HIS A 28 11.10 15.04 5.38
N CYS A 29 11.28 13.89 4.71
CA CYS A 29 12.55 13.57 4.06
C CYS A 29 12.45 13.45 2.54
N GLY A 30 11.27 13.67 1.95
CA GLY A 30 11.04 13.61 0.51
C GLY A 30 11.16 12.21 -0.12
N LYS A 31 11.46 11.17 0.66
CA LYS A 31 11.61 9.79 0.14
C LYS A 31 10.29 9.36 -0.48
N THR A 32 10.38 8.80 -1.68
CA THR A 32 9.26 8.18 -2.38
C THR A 32 9.51 6.68 -2.54
N TRP A 33 8.45 5.88 -2.48
CA TRP A 33 8.53 4.44 -2.71
C TRP A 33 7.22 3.89 -3.27
N ILE A 34 7.25 2.63 -3.67
CA ILE A 34 6.11 1.92 -4.22
C ILE A 34 5.85 0.71 -3.34
N GLU A 35 4.59 0.45 -3.02
CA GLU A 35 4.15 -0.80 -2.42
C GLU A 35 3.12 -1.49 -3.30
N PHE A 36 3.13 -2.82 -3.27
CA PHE A 36 2.05 -3.63 -3.82
C PHE A 36 1.10 -3.95 -2.67
N VAL A 37 -0.16 -3.54 -2.79
CA VAL A 37 -1.17 -3.70 -1.73
C VAL A 37 -2.31 -4.56 -2.23
N GLY A 38 -2.69 -5.57 -1.47
CA GLY A 38 -3.84 -6.43 -1.75
C GLY A 38 -3.63 -7.88 -1.36
N VAL A 39 -4.51 -8.75 -1.85
CA VAL A 39 -4.52 -10.18 -1.54
C VAL A 39 -4.68 -11.00 -2.81
N ILE A 40 -3.81 -12.00 -2.99
CA ILE A 40 -3.96 -13.06 -3.99
C ILE A 40 -4.26 -14.36 -3.25
N VAL A 41 -5.31 -15.06 -3.65
CA VAL A 41 -5.69 -16.36 -3.12
C VAL A 41 -5.52 -17.40 -4.21
N GLY A 42 -4.69 -18.41 -3.96
CA GLY A 42 -4.45 -19.56 -4.82
C GLY A 42 -5.14 -20.81 -4.27
N ARG A 43 -6.10 -21.36 -5.01
CA ARG A 43 -6.87 -22.55 -4.65
C ARG A 43 -6.44 -23.79 -5.44
N LYS A 44 -6.46 -24.94 -4.78
CA LYS A 44 -6.20 -26.26 -5.38
C LYS A 44 -7.06 -27.31 -4.67
N ASP A 45 -7.84 -28.07 -5.43
CA ASP A 45 -8.76 -29.06 -4.87
C ASP A 45 -8.02 -30.09 -4.00
N GLY A 46 -8.61 -30.41 -2.84
CA GLY A 46 -8.01 -31.31 -1.85
C GLY A 46 -6.77 -30.76 -1.14
N CYS A 47 -6.46 -29.47 -1.29
CA CYS A 47 -5.37 -28.78 -0.59
C CYS A 47 -5.89 -27.52 0.11
N GLU A 48 -5.15 -27.02 1.09
CA GLU A 48 -5.43 -25.74 1.73
C GLU A 48 -5.24 -24.57 0.77
N ASP A 49 -6.06 -23.53 0.92
CA ASP A 49 -5.94 -22.28 0.18
C ASP A 49 -4.66 -21.53 0.58
N MET A 50 -3.94 -21.02 -0.42
CA MET A 50 -2.72 -20.24 -0.19
C MET A 50 -3.01 -18.76 -0.39
N CYS A 51 -2.86 -17.98 0.67
CA CYS A 51 -3.10 -16.53 0.65
C CYS A 51 -1.78 -15.75 0.68
N LEU A 52 -1.49 -14.98 -0.37
CA LEU A 52 -0.43 -13.98 -0.37
C LEU A 52 -1.06 -12.59 -0.18
N ARG A 53 -0.86 -12.04 1.01
CA ARG A 53 -1.24 -10.66 1.36
C ARG A 53 0.02 -9.80 1.38
N ILE A 54 0.07 -8.77 0.53
CA ILE A 54 1.16 -7.80 0.49
C ILE A 54 0.59 -6.43 0.79
N GLY A 55 1.28 -5.67 1.61
CA GLY A 55 0.82 -4.37 2.09
C GLY A 55 -0.36 -4.52 3.06
N MET A 56 -0.42 -3.61 4.01
CA MET A 56 -1.62 -3.41 4.82
C MET A 56 -2.42 -2.30 4.13
N GLU A 57 -3.68 -2.54 3.76
CA GLU A 57 -4.54 -1.48 3.24
C GLU A 57 -4.58 -0.32 4.26
N SER A 58 -4.04 0.83 3.86
CA SER A 58 -4.02 2.05 4.67
C SER A 58 -5.39 2.73 4.72
N GLU A 59 -6.46 1.94 4.80
CA GLU A 59 -7.78 2.48 5.07
C GLU A 59 -7.98 2.48 6.59
N ASN A 60 -8.26 3.67 7.11
CA ASN A 60 -8.64 3.91 8.51
C ASN A 60 -9.89 3.10 8.85
N CYS A 61 -9.76 1.81 9.12
CA CYS A 61 -10.78 1.06 9.82
C CYS A 61 -10.77 1.53 11.28
N PHE A 62 -11.79 2.30 11.66
CA PHE A 62 -12.00 2.80 13.02
C PHE A 62 -11.96 1.69 14.09
N ALA A 63 -12.36 0.47 13.73
CA ALA A 63 -12.35 -0.69 14.63
C ALA A 63 -11.00 -1.42 14.68
N CYS A 64 -10.17 -1.31 13.64
CA CYS A 64 -9.10 -2.28 13.40
C CYS A 64 -7.69 -1.76 13.73
N ARG A 65 -7.54 -0.49 14.17
CA ARG A 65 -6.26 0.16 14.57
C ARG A 65 -5.07 -0.19 13.66
N TRP A 66 -5.22 0.01 12.35
CA TRP A 66 -4.16 -0.36 11.40
C TRP A 66 -2.93 0.52 11.63
N ARG A 67 -1.77 -0.13 11.58
CA ARG A 67 -0.45 0.45 11.80
C ARG A 67 -0.23 1.58 10.78
N SER A 68 -0.07 2.82 11.26
CA SER A 68 0.27 3.96 10.41
C SER A 68 1.51 3.64 9.58
N LEU A 69 1.44 3.86 8.26
CA LEU A 69 2.56 3.65 7.37
C LEU A 69 3.68 4.61 7.76
N LYS A 70 4.85 4.07 8.12
CA LYS A 70 6.03 4.84 8.55
C LYS A 70 7.00 4.99 7.41
N CYS A 71 7.61 6.16 7.29
CA CYS A 71 8.77 6.32 6.42
C CYS A 71 9.92 5.48 6.97
N GLU A 72 10.41 4.50 6.21
CA GLU A 72 11.56 3.68 6.62
C GLU A 72 12.85 4.49 6.86
N ASN A 73 12.94 5.71 6.31
CA ASN A 73 14.13 6.54 6.42
C ASN A 73 14.14 7.43 7.66
N CYS A 74 13.01 8.06 7.99
CA CYS A 74 12.93 9.02 9.12
C CYS A 74 11.91 8.63 10.18
N ASN A 75 11.27 7.47 10.06
CA ASN A 75 10.34 6.86 11.00
C ASN A 75 9.08 7.67 11.35
N THR A 76 8.82 8.76 10.62
CA THR A 76 7.60 9.58 10.73
C THR A 76 6.39 8.88 10.12
N ASP A 77 5.21 9.21 10.66
CA ASP A 77 3.90 8.74 10.19
C ASP A 77 3.28 9.68 9.13
N ASP A 78 3.92 10.82 8.83
CA ASP A 78 3.46 11.78 7.81
C ASP A 78 3.82 11.31 6.40
N VAL A 79 3.16 10.22 6.00
CA VAL A 79 3.30 9.55 4.71
C VAL A 79 1.99 9.65 3.94
N TYR A 80 2.08 10.00 2.65
CA TYR A 80 0.92 10.24 1.80
C TYR A 80 0.95 9.31 0.59
N GLU A 81 -0.19 8.70 0.26
CA GLU A 81 -0.40 8.05 -1.03
C GLU A 81 -0.54 9.12 -2.12
N ILE A 82 0.23 8.97 -3.20
CA ILE A 82 0.19 9.88 -4.36
C ILE A 82 -0.22 9.10 -5.61
N THR A 83 -1.12 9.68 -6.40
CA THR A 83 -1.61 9.06 -7.63
C THR A 83 -0.49 9.01 -8.67
N PHE A 84 -0.35 7.87 -9.36
CA PHE A 84 0.47 7.80 -10.57
C PHE A 84 -0.13 8.74 -11.62
N PRO A 85 0.61 9.73 -12.17
CA PRO A 85 0.11 10.47 -13.31
C PRO A 85 -0.16 9.47 -14.43
N LYS A 86 -1.42 9.40 -14.89
CA LYS A 86 -1.85 8.44 -15.93
C LYS A 86 -1.21 8.76 -17.28
N ASP A 87 -0.86 10.01 -17.50
CA ASP A 87 -0.04 10.52 -18.59
C ASP A 87 0.68 11.75 -18.02
N ILE A 88 1.97 11.90 -18.32
CA ILE A 88 2.67 13.17 -18.07
C ILE A 88 2.57 13.93 -19.40
N PRO A 89 1.60 14.85 -19.60
CA PRO A 89 1.86 15.92 -20.53
C PRO A 89 3.05 16.69 -19.95
N GLU A 90 4.10 16.85 -20.76
CA GLU A 90 5.21 17.75 -20.45
C GLU A 90 4.62 19.06 -19.91
N GLU A 91 5.08 19.48 -18.72
CA GLU A 91 4.63 20.69 -18.01
C GLU A 91 3.23 20.64 -17.35
N THR A 92 3.07 19.88 -16.27
CA THR A 92 2.07 20.25 -15.26
C THR A 92 2.69 20.40 -13.89
N ALA A 93 2.65 21.63 -13.37
CA ALA A 93 3.05 21.94 -12.00
C ALA A 93 2.26 21.08 -11.00
N LEU A 94 2.94 20.58 -9.97
CA LEU A 94 2.34 19.83 -8.87
C LEU A 94 1.15 20.61 -8.31
N SER A 95 -0.08 20.15 -8.57
CA SER A 95 -1.29 20.83 -8.12
C SER A 95 -1.78 20.21 -6.81
N PHE A 96 -2.14 21.04 -5.84
CA PHE A 96 -2.72 20.60 -4.56
C PHE A 96 -4.03 19.82 -4.71
N LYS A 97 -4.67 19.83 -5.89
CA LYS A 97 -5.91 19.08 -6.17
C LYS A 97 -5.72 17.57 -6.15
N SER A 98 -4.49 17.07 -6.37
CA SER A 98 -4.17 15.64 -6.34
C SER A 98 -3.56 15.16 -5.01
N ILE A 99 -3.47 16.05 -4.00
CA ILE A 99 -2.84 15.75 -2.71
C ILE A 99 -3.94 15.70 -1.65
N LYS A 100 -4.29 14.51 -1.17
CA LYS A 100 -5.23 14.35 -0.06
C LYS A 100 -4.45 14.25 1.25
N LYS A 101 -4.77 15.13 2.22
CA LYS A 101 -4.22 15.04 3.57
C LYS A 101 -4.80 13.82 4.29
N VAL A 102 -3.95 12.92 4.79
CA VAL A 102 -4.33 11.90 5.77
C VAL A 102 -4.33 12.59 7.13
N ALA A 103 -5.52 12.82 7.71
CA ALA A 103 -5.62 13.60 8.95
C ALA A 103 -5.24 12.75 10.17
N ASN A 104 -4.21 13.20 10.90
CA ASN A 104 -4.03 12.87 12.32
C ASN A 104 -4.91 13.85 13.12
N HIS A 105 -6.03 13.38 13.66
CA HIS A 105 -6.71 14.11 14.72
C HIS A 105 -5.95 13.86 16.02
N SER A 106 -4.98 14.72 16.32
CA SER A 106 -4.52 14.91 17.69
C SER A 106 -5.72 15.41 18.49
N ALA A 107 -6.29 14.55 19.32
CA ALA A 107 -7.25 14.94 20.33
C ALA A 107 -6.54 15.92 21.28
N HIS A 108 -6.89 17.20 21.17
CA HIS A 108 -6.72 18.13 22.28
C HIS A 108 -7.64 17.64 23.40
N THR A 109 -7.04 17.09 24.46
CA THR A 109 -7.68 16.99 25.77
C THR A 109 -7.26 18.22 26.57
N ASN A 110 -8.28 18.92 27.09
CA ASN A 110 -8.18 20.05 28.03
C ASN A 110 -7.25 19.77 29.21
#